data_AF-A0A936KNY4-F1
#
_entry.id   AF-A0A936KNY4-F1
#
_cell.length_a   1.000
_cell.length_b   1.000
_cell.length_c   1.000
_cell.angle_alpha   90.00
_cell.angle_beta   90.00
_cell.angle_gamma   90.00
#
_symmetry.space_group_name_H-M   'P 1'
#
loop_
_entity.id
_entity.type
_entity.pdbx_description
1 polymer ?
#
loop_
_entity_poly.entity_id
_entity_poly.type
_entity_poly.pdbx_seq_one_letter_code
_entity_poly.pdbx_strand_id
1 'polypeptide(L)'
;MASRFSEFFTQRIKRGLVRRLNNLKIASAAREVARKEPQANGAPVIFFKASSGIDDLSWNSGFHLLTSWAFRLQGIPVVYFACDAGMSRCVLGANRDNVHQEMPCRSCVYQSKTLYKGLRSEDFSRHKKATEVAAASRTDWFNYQRDEKLNEALTSLPVEKLMRFVWEGIPLGALCLPGLRWALRVHHLNEDESTRYLFREFILSAWNVARKFDALLDQTQPRAVLVFNGQFFPEATARYLAHKRGLRVITHEVGLQPATAYFTEGEATAYPIAIPESFEMSDEQNAKLDAYLAKRFQGDFTMAGIKFWADMKGLDESFLKKAAGFKQIVPIFTNVIFDTSQPHANTVFEDMFDWLDLALEEIRLHPETLFVIRAHPDESRVRKSSRETVEGWVSSRSADKEANVVFIGPKETLSSYELILKSKFVMVYNSTIGLEASIMGAAVLCAGRARFTQYPTVFFPQTVEEVRQKMKEFLAADAIDIPLEFRRNARKFLYYQLYKTSLPFGEFLEPSVRTTQTRLKSFALDELIKSESVQVIKEGILDGGDFLLRDK
;
A
#
# COMPACT_ATOMS: atom_id res chain seq x y z
N MET A 1 -9.07 -24.40 -24.99
CA MET A 1 -8.60 -23.58 -26.14
C MET A 1 -9.33 -22.24 -26.24
N ALA A 2 -10.67 -22.21 -26.10
CA ALA A 2 -11.47 -20.97 -26.11
C ALA A 2 -11.11 -19.94 -25.01
N SER A 3 -10.77 -20.37 -23.79
CA SER A 3 -10.38 -19.44 -22.71
C SER A 3 -9.05 -18.73 -22.98
N ARG A 4 -8.04 -19.44 -23.50
CA ARG A 4 -6.74 -18.85 -23.88
C ARG A 4 -6.86 -17.86 -25.03
N PHE A 5 -7.76 -18.11 -25.99
CA PHE A 5 -8.01 -17.19 -27.11
C PHE A 5 -8.76 -15.92 -26.65
N SER A 6 -9.76 -16.08 -25.77
CA SER A 6 -10.46 -14.98 -25.12
C SER A 6 -9.54 -14.13 -24.23
N GLU A 7 -8.63 -14.77 -23.49
CA GLU A 7 -7.65 -14.08 -22.65
C GLU A 7 -6.61 -13.34 -23.50
N PHE A 8 -6.11 -13.95 -24.58
CA PHE A 8 -5.23 -13.29 -25.54
C PHE A 8 -5.89 -12.06 -26.18
N PHE A 9 -7.12 -12.19 -26.70
CA PHE A 9 -7.88 -11.09 -27.30
C PHE A 9 -8.09 -9.94 -26.29
N THR A 10 -8.52 -10.29 -25.08
CA THR A 10 -8.75 -9.30 -24.01
C THR A 10 -7.46 -8.60 -23.57
N GLN A 11 -6.36 -9.34 -23.36
CA GLN A 11 -5.12 -8.80 -22.80
C GLN A 11 -4.22 -8.10 -23.81
N ARG A 12 -4.25 -8.48 -25.10
CA ARG A 12 -3.43 -7.85 -26.15
C ARG A 12 -4.21 -6.80 -26.94
N ILE A 13 -5.40 -7.14 -27.46
CA ILE A 13 -6.12 -6.27 -28.39
C ILE A 13 -6.96 -5.25 -27.62
N LYS A 14 -7.90 -5.71 -26.78
CA LYS A 14 -8.79 -4.82 -26.03
C LYS A 14 -8.02 -3.90 -25.09
N ARG A 15 -7.09 -4.44 -24.30
CA ARG A 15 -6.20 -3.64 -23.43
C ARG A 15 -5.37 -2.64 -24.23
N GLY A 16 -4.76 -3.07 -25.34
CA GLY A 16 -3.93 -2.20 -26.18
C GLY A 16 -4.72 -1.01 -26.75
N LEU A 17 -5.92 -1.26 -27.26
CA LEU A 17 -6.82 -0.23 -27.77
C LEU A 17 -7.28 0.73 -26.68
N VAL A 18 -7.78 0.21 -25.55
CA VAL A 18 -8.25 1.03 -24.42
C VAL A 18 -7.11 1.89 -23.86
N ARG A 19 -5.90 1.32 -23.73
CA ARG A 19 -4.70 2.05 -23.31
C ARG A 19 -4.39 3.20 -24.27
N ARG A 20 -4.40 2.95 -25.59
CA ARG A 20 -4.11 3.99 -26.60
C ARG A 20 -5.14 5.12 -26.56
N LEU A 21 -6.43 4.79 -26.51
CA LEU A 21 -7.51 5.78 -26.43
C LEU A 21 -7.43 6.60 -25.13
N ASN A 22 -7.18 5.93 -24.00
CA ASN A 22 -7.00 6.61 -22.71
C ASN A 22 -5.79 7.56 -22.73
N ASN A 23 -4.66 7.13 -23.31
CA ASN A 23 -3.47 7.97 -23.44
C ASN A 23 -3.71 9.19 -24.33
N LEU A 24 -4.46 9.06 -25.43
CA LEU A 24 -4.84 10.20 -26.26
C LEU A 24 -5.71 11.19 -25.49
N LYS A 25 -6.67 10.69 -24.71
CA LYS A 25 -7.54 11.51 -23.86
C LYS A 25 -6.76 12.26 -22.79
N ILE A 26 -5.88 11.55 -22.06
CA ILE A 26 -4.98 12.14 -21.06
C ILE A 26 -4.09 13.21 -21.70
N ALA A 27 -3.47 12.93 -22.84
CA ALA A 27 -2.61 13.90 -23.51
C ALA A 27 -3.39 15.13 -24.03
N SER A 28 -4.67 14.97 -24.37
CA SER A 28 -5.55 16.08 -24.71
C SER A 28 -5.84 16.94 -23.49
N ALA A 29 -6.29 16.33 -22.39
CA ALA A 29 -6.58 17.01 -21.14
C ALA A 29 -5.34 17.70 -20.54
N ALA A 30 -4.17 17.05 -20.55
CA ALA A 30 -2.92 17.63 -20.08
C ALA A 30 -2.52 18.90 -20.84
N ARG A 31 -2.73 18.93 -22.16
CA ARG A 31 -2.51 20.15 -22.98
C ARG A 31 -3.53 21.23 -22.66
N GLU A 32 -4.78 20.86 -22.41
CA GLU A 32 -5.81 21.83 -22.02
C GLU A 32 -5.49 22.45 -20.66
N VAL A 33 -5.07 21.64 -19.68
CA VAL A 33 -4.56 22.11 -18.38
C VAL A 33 -3.40 23.07 -18.58
N ALA A 34 -2.41 22.73 -19.41
CA ALA A 34 -1.27 23.61 -19.68
C ALA A 34 -1.65 24.93 -20.37
N ARG A 35 -2.76 24.98 -21.12
CA ARG A 35 -3.27 26.21 -21.75
C ARG A 35 -4.07 27.09 -20.78
N LYS A 36 -4.76 26.47 -19.82
CA LYS A 36 -5.63 27.15 -18.84
C LYS A 36 -4.95 27.43 -17.50
N GLU A 37 -3.73 26.92 -17.32
CA GLU A 37 -2.91 27.21 -16.15
C GLU A 37 -2.67 28.73 -16.03
N PRO A 38 -3.13 29.38 -14.94
CA PRO A 38 -2.88 30.79 -14.72
C PRO A 38 -1.42 31.04 -14.38
N GLN A 39 -1.05 32.31 -14.21
CA GLN A 39 0.30 32.66 -13.76
C GLN A 39 0.61 31.98 -12.41
N ALA A 40 1.76 31.32 -12.34
CA ALA A 40 2.18 30.62 -11.14
C ALA A 40 2.43 31.58 -9.97
N ASN A 41 2.02 31.17 -8.77
CA ASN A 41 2.14 31.94 -7.55
C ASN A 41 2.74 31.07 -6.42
N GLY A 42 3.76 31.61 -5.76
CA GLY A 42 4.44 30.95 -4.63
C GLY A 42 5.40 29.84 -5.05
N ALA A 43 5.96 29.17 -4.04
CA ALA A 43 6.89 28.05 -4.23
C ALA A 43 6.16 26.79 -4.74
N PRO A 44 6.83 25.96 -5.56
CA PRO A 44 6.21 24.79 -6.15
C PRO A 44 6.06 23.63 -5.17
N VAL A 45 5.17 22.70 -5.54
CA VAL A 45 5.07 21.37 -4.93
C VAL A 45 5.72 20.36 -5.87
N ILE A 46 6.64 19.56 -5.34
CA ILE A 46 7.27 18.48 -6.13
C ILE A 46 6.37 17.25 -6.08
N PHE A 47 6.10 16.68 -7.24
CA PHE A 47 5.32 15.45 -7.41
C PHE A 47 6.24 14.34 -7.92
N PHE A 48 6.36 13.24 -7.17
CA PHE A 48 7.21 12.10 -7.54
C PHE A 48 6.52 10.73 -7.37
N LYS A 49 6.57 9.90 -8.42
CA LYS A 49 6.00 8.54 -8.44
C LYS A 49 6.67 7.60 -9.45
N ALA A 50 7.86 7.10 -9.14
CA ALA A 50 8.54 6.13 -9.99
C ALA A 50 7.94 4.71 -9.89
N SER A 51 7.29 4.38 -8.76
CA SER A 51 6.91 3.02 -8.38
C SER A 51 5.41 2.73 -8.47
N SER A 52 4.63 3.55 -9.20
CA SER A 52 3.18 3.35 -9.32
C SER A 52 2.64 3.13 -10.73
N GLY A 53 3.43 3.21 -11.81
CA GLY A 53 2.90 3.08 -13.17
C GLY A 53 3.88 2.47 -14.18
N ILE A 54 3.51 1.32 -14.76
CA ILE A 54 4.11 0.77 -15.97
C ILE A 54 2.98 0.44 -16.95
N ASP A 55 3.13 0.88 -18.19
CA ASP A 55 2.20 0.72 -19.31
C ASP A 55 0.86 1.46 -19.16
N ASP A 56 0.07 1.06 -18.16
CA ASP A 56 -1.31 1.50 -17.92
C ASP A 56 -1.39 2.47 -16.75
N LEU A 57 -2.39 3.34 -16.76
CA LEU A 57 -2.62 4.29 -15.66
C LEU A 57 -3.12 3.53 -14.43
N SER A 58 -2.30 3.43 -13.39
CA SER A 58 -2.76 2.89 -12.11
C SER A 58 -3.65 3.88 -11.37
N TRP A 59 -4.44 3.39 -10.41
CA TRP A 59 -5.23 4.26 -9.52
C TRP A 59 -4.38 5.35 -8.86
N ASN A 60 -3.25 4.97 -8.25
CA ASN A 60 -2.33 5.93 -7.63
C ASN A 60 -1.72 6.92 -8.63
N SER A 61 -1.37 6.48 -9.85
CA SER A 61 -0.94 7.42 -10.89
C SER A 61 -2.06 8.36 -11.33
N GLY A 62 -3.33 7.92 -11.30
CA GLY A 62 -4.51 8.73 -11.58
C GLY A 62 -4.75 9.80 -10.52
N PHE A 63 -4.76 9.42 -9.24
CA PHE A 63 -4.92 10.37 -8.12
C PHE A 63 -3.81 11.42 -8.14
N HIS A 64 -2.56 10.97 -8.28
CA HIS A 64 -1.39 11.85 -8.40
C HIS A 64 -1.51 12.83 -9.57
N LEU A 65 -1.98 12.37 -10.73
CA LEU A 65 -2.17 13.21 -11.91
C LEU A 65 -3.27 14.25 -11.68
N LEU A 66 -4.43 13.84 -11.19
CA LEU A 66 -5.57 14.73 -11.01
C LEU A 66 -5.31 15.80 -9.95
N THR A 67 -4.69 15.42 -8.82
CA THR A 67 -4.24 16.40 -7.81
C THR A 67 -3.27 17.40 -8.43
N SER A 68 -2.29 16.93 -9.21
CA SER A 68 -1.31 17.82 -9.84
C SER A 68 -1.92 18.76 -10.89
N TRP A 69 -2.91 18.32 -11.66
CA TRP A 69 -3.65 19.18 -12.59
C TRP A 69 -4.47 20.23 -11.84
N ALA A 70 -5.15 19.83 -10.76
CA ALA A 70 -5.92 20.76 -9.95
C ALA A 70 -5.07 21.86 -9.33
N PHE A 71 -3.84 21.53 -8.90
CA PHE A 71 -2.90 22.51 -8.35
C PHE A 71 -2.49 23.52 -9.40
N ARG A 72 -2.10 23.04 -10.58
CA ARG A 72 -1.72 23.88 -11.71
C ARG A 72 -2.84 24.79 -12.16
N LEU A 73 -4.07 24.27 -12.28
CA LEU A 73 -5.25 25.07 -12.64
C LEU A 73 -5.60 26.16 -11.62
N GLN A 74 -5.08 26.06 -10.39
CA GLN A 74 -5.23 27.05 -9.32
C GLN A 74 -4.00 27.94 -9.16
N GLY A 75 -3.04 27.89 -10.10
CA GLY A 75 -1.82 28.71 -10.08
C GLY A 75 -0.76 28.23 -9.09
N ILE A 76 -0.91 27.04 -8.52
CA ILE A 76 0.11 26.43 -7.66
C ILE A 76 1.09 25.69 -8.57
N PRO A 77 2.37 26.11 -8.64
CA PRO A 77 3.30 25.50 -9.56
C PRO A 77 3.67 24.07 -9.14
N VAL A 78 3.76 23.18 -10.13
CA VAL A 78 4.08 21.77 -9.92
C VAL A 78 5.35 21.40 -10.67
N VAL A 79 6.30 20.79 -9.95
CA VAL A 79 7.49 20.19 -10.55
C VAL A 79 7.34 18.68 -10.50
N TYR A 80 7.22 18.05 -11.66
CA TYR A 80 7.23 16.58 -11.75
C TYR A 80 8.66 16.09 -11.79
N PHE A 81 9.10 15.36 -10.78
CA PHE A 81 10.37 14.63 -10.84
C PHE A 81 10.11 13.28 -11.55
N ALA A 82 10.63 13.12 -12.76
CA ALA A 82 10.25 12.03 -13.65
C ALA A 82 11.46 11.19 -14.08
N CYS A 83 11.31 9.86 -13.99
CA CYS A 83 12.36 8.93 -14.39
C CYS A 83 12.45 8.81 -15.91
N ASP A 84 13.63 9.06 -16.48
CA ASP A 84 13.99 8.78 -17.88
C ASP A 84 15.02 7.65 -17.95
N ALA A 85 14.57 6.43 -17.63
CA ALA A 85 15.46 5.29 -17.39
C ALA A 85 16.55 5.59 -16.34
N GLY A 86 16.17 6.35 -15.31
CA GLY A 86 17.05 6.90 -14.28
C GLY A 86 17.56 5.92 -13.22
N MET A 87 17.30 4.63 -13.38
CA MET A 87 17.64 3.57 -12.42
C MET A 87 18.09 2.34 -13.19
N SER A 88 19.13 1.65 -12.71
CA SER A 88 19.59 0.41 -13.33
C SER A 88 18.58 -0.72 -13.16
N ARG A 89 17.99 -0.84 -11.97
CA ARG A 89 16.85 -1.71 -11.65
C ARG A 89 15.87 -0.91 -10.79
N CYS A 90 14.56 -1.12 -10.98
CA CYS A 90 13.53 -0.44 -10.20
C CYS A 90 12.47 -1.42 -9.70
N VAL A 91 11.75 -1.03 -8.65
CA VAL A 91 10.79 -1.89 -7.94
C VAL A 91 9.75 -2.51 -8.86
N LEU A 92 9.18 -1.73 -9.78
CA LEU A 92 8.10 -2.22 -10.65
C LEU A 92 8.59 -3.00 -11.87
N GLY A 93 9.76 -2.66 -12.41
CA GLY A 93 10.22 -3.22 -13.68
C GLY A 93 11.19 -4.39 -13.52
N ALA A 94 11.78 -4.59 -12.33
CA ALA A 94 12.66 -5.71 -12.07
C ALA A 94 11.90 -7.04 -12.20
N ASN A 95 12.49 -8.00 -12.91
CA ASN A 95 11.97 -9.35 -12.98
C ASN A 95 12.58 -10.20 -11.85
N ARG A 96 11.73 -10.66 -10.93
CA ARG A 96 12.13 -11.50 -9.79
C ARG A 96 12.56 -12.92 -10.17
N ASP A 97 12.18 -13.41 -11.35
CA ASP A 97 12.58 -14.71 -11.88
C ASP A 97 13.87 -14.61 -12.72
N ASN A 98 14.22 -13.41 -13.18
CA ASN A 98 15.45 -13.12 -13.91
C ASN A 98 15.91 -11.69 -13.60
N VAL A 99 16.67 -11.53 -12.52
CA VAL A 99 17.09 -10.21 -12.01
C VAL A 99 17.98 -9.44 -12.99
N HIS A 100 18.62 -10.14 -13.93
CA HIS A 100 19.45 -9.55 -14.98
C HIS A 100 18.65 -9.07 -16.20
N GLN A 101 17.35 -9.40 -16.31
CA GLN A 101 16.52 -8.94 -17.42
C GLN A 101 16.50 -7.41 -17.53
N GLU A 102 16.50 -6.91 -18.77
CA GLU A 102 16.36 -5.49 -19.06
C GLU A 102 15.03 -4.90 -18.56
N MET A 103 15.10 -3.65 -18.13
CA MET A 103 13.97 -2.92 -17.59
C MET A 103 13.04 -2.42 -18.70
N PRO A 104 11.70 -2.44 -18.51
CA PRO A 104 10.73 -1.96 -19.52
C PRO A 104 10.63 -0.43 -19.61
N CYS A 105 11.74 0.29 -19.42
CA CYS A 105 11.80 1.75 -19.26
C CYS A 105 11.13 2.51 -20.40
N ARG A 106 11.28 2.06 -21.66
CA ARG A 106 10.68 2.72 -22.83
C ARG A 106 9.17 2.95 -22.67
N SER A 107 8.45 1.95 -22.14
CA SER A 107 7.00 2.05 -21.98
C SER A 107 6.61 2.94 -20.79
N CYS A 108 7.38 2.87 -19.70
CA CYS A 108 7.20 3.76 -18.54
C CYS A 108 7.45 5.23 -18.91
N VAL A 109 8.56 5.52 -19.61
CA VAL A 109 8.89 6.87 -20.08
C VAL A 109 7.83 7.40 -21.05
N TYR A 110 7.38 6.58 -22.00
CA TYR A 110 6.27 6.95 -22.90
C TYR A 110 5.00 7.34 -22.13
N GLN A 111 4.68 6.58 -21.09
CA GLN A 111 3.54 6.88 -20.24
C GLN A 111 3.73 8.20 -19.49
N SER A 112 4.87 8.42 -18.83
CA SER A 112 5.16 9.68 -18.13
C SER A 112 5.11 10.88 -19.08
N LYS A 113 5.67 10.78 -20.29
CA LYS A 113 5.60 11.82 -21.34
C LYS A 113 4.16 12.10 -21.80
N THR A 114 3.28 11.11 -21.71
CA THR A 114 1.85 11.26 -22.00
C THR A 114 1.13 12.00 -20.88
N LEU A 115 1.41 11.63 -19.62
CA LEU A 115 0.81 12.24 -18.43
C LEU A 115 1.17 13.73 -18.30
N TYR A 116 2.41 14.08 -18.59
CA TYR A 116 2.96 15.44 -18.40
C TYR A 116 2.99 16.27 -19.70
N LYS A 117 2.16 15.88 -20.68
CA LYS A 117 2.13 16.54 -21.99
C LYS A 117 1.77 18.03 -21.87
N GLY A 118 2.47 18.88 -22.62
CA GLY A 118 2.22 20.32 -22.66
C GLY A 118 3.07 21.13 -21.67
N LEU A 119 3.81 20.46 -20.79
CA LEU A 119 4.83 21.10 -19.95
C LEU A 119 6.16 21.24 -20.68
N ARG A 120 6.92 22.26 -20.28
CA ARG A 120 8.32 22.39 -20.68
C ARG A 120 9.13 21.26 -20.01
N SER A 121 9.98 20.62 -20.80
CA SER A 121 11.07 19.79 -20.29
C SER A 121 12.31 20.68 -20.21
N GLU A 122 12.92 20.78 -19.04
CA GLU A 122 14.29 21.26 -18.99
C GLU A 122 15.21 20.06 -19.20
N ASP A 123 15.83 20.01 -20.37
CA ASP A 123 17.13 19.34 -20.46
C ASP A 123 18.10 20.22 -19.66
N PHE A 124 18.94 19.62 -18.82
CA PHE A 124 19.89 20.26 -17.88
C PHE A 124 20.93 21.21 -18.53
N SER A 125 20.73 21.66 -19.76
CA SER A 125 21.55 22.64 -20.45
C SER A 125 20.70 23.66 -21.20
N ARG A 126 20.56 24.88 -20.64
CA ARG A 126 20.65 26.21 -21.29
C ARG A 126 19.66 27.25 -20.76
N HIS A 127 20.25 28.19 -20.01
CA HIS A 127 20.16 29.64 -20.21
C HIS A 127 18.76 30.27 -20.30
N LYS A 128 18.11 30.46 -19.14
CA LYS A 128 17.24 31.60 -18.87
C LYS A 128 17.48 32.11 -17.44
N LYS A 129 17.10 33.37 -17.15
CA LYS A 129 17.21 33.99 -15.82
C LYS A 129 16.54 33.07 -14.77
N ALA A 130 17.32 32.66 -13.77
CA ALA A 130 16.97 31.60 -12.81
C ALA A 130 15.67 31.85 -12.02
N THR A 131 15.24 33.10 -11.88
CA THR A 131 14.11 33.49 -11.01
C THR A 131 12.73 33.26 -11.61
N GLU A 132 12.55 33.36 -12.93
CA GLU A 132 11.24 33.12 -13.59
C GLU A 132 10.99 31.62 -13.89
N VAL A 133 12.08 30.84 -14.04
CA VAL A 133 12.03 29.41 -14.34
C VAL A 133 11.70 28.59 -13.09
N ALA A 134 12.23 28.98 -11.93
CA ALA A 134 12.02 28.26 -10.68
C ALA A 134 10.54 28.19 -10.26
N ALA A 135 9.75 29.21 -10.61
CA ALA A 135 8.36 29.34 -10.21
C ALA A 135 7.33 28.70 -11.16
N ALA A 136 7.72 28.22 -12.35
CA ALA A 136 6.75 27.65 -13.31
C ALA A 136 6.63 26.14 -13.21
N SER A 137 5.43 25.60 -13.54
CA SER A 137 5.24 24.16 -13.65
C SER A 137 6.08 23.55 -14.77
N ARG A 138 6.77 22.45 -14.47
CA ARG A 138 7.70 21.79 -15.40
C ARG A 138 7.87 20.31 -15.09
N THR A 139 8.46 19.59 -16.03
CA THR A 139 8.94 18.21 -15.79
C THR A 139 10.46 18.22 -15.73
N ASP A 140 10.99 17.73 -14.62
CA ASP A 140 12.42 17.52 -14.41
C ASP A 140 12.72 16.03 -14.61
N TRP A 141 13.49 15.71 -15.64
CA TRP A 141 13.80 14.34 -16.02
C TRP A 141 15.17 13.93 -15.51
N PHE A 142 15.25 12.79 -14.81
CA PHE A 142 16.53 12.24 -14.37
C PHE A 142 16.89 10.96 -15.13
N ASN A 143 18.14 10.90 -15.58
CA ASN A 143 18.77 9.75 -16.21
C ASN A 143 19.68 9.00 -15.23
N TYR A 144 20.11 7.79 -15.61
CA TYR A 144 20.94 6.95 -14.77
C TYR A 144 22.41 7.27 -15.00
N GLN A 145 23.13 7.52 -13.92
CA GLN A 145 24.57 7.63 -13.92
C GLN A 145 25.12 6.70 -12.84
N ARG A 146 25.75 5.60 -13.25
CA ARG A 146 26.39 4.64 -12.33
C ARG A 146 27.51 5.34 -11.57
N ASP A 147 27.63 5.01 -10.29
CA ASP A 147 28.71 5.46 -9.43
C ASP A 147 29.65 4.29 -9.18
N GLU A 148 30.84 4.33 -9.79
CA GLU A 148 31.76 3.18 -9.75
C GLU A 148 32.39 3.00 -8.37
N LYS A 149 32.61 4.08 -7.60
CA LYS A 149 33.13 3.96 -6.23
C LYS A 149 32.12 3.26 -5.32
N LEU A 150 30.85 3.63 -5.42
CA LEU A 150 29.78 2.94 -4.71
C LEU A 150 29.64 1.48 -5.20
N ASN A 151 29.71 1.24 -6.50
CA ASN A 151 29.63 -0.10 -7.08
C ASN A 151 30.73 -1.03 -6.53
N GLU A 152 31.97 -0.54 -6.49
CA GLU A 152 33.11 -1.24 -5.89
C GLU A 152 32.85 -1.56 -4.42
N ALA A 153 32.39 -0.58 -3.64
CA ALA A 153 32.09 -0.74 -2.21
C ALA A 153 30.99 -1.80 -1.93
N LEU A 154 30.11 -2.08 -2.90
CA LEU A 154 29.03 -3.05 -2.77
C LEU A 154 29.37 -4.45 -3.29
N THR A 155 30.43 -4.59 -4.12
CA THR A 155 30.62 -5.77 -4.99
C THR A 155 30.77 -7.10 -4.24
N SER A 156 31.26 -7.07 -2.99
CA SER A 156 31.51 -8.27 -2.18
C SER A 156 30.73 -8.30 -0.87
N LEU A 157 29.74 -7.42 -0.70
CA LEU A 157 28.99 -7.38 0.55
C LEU A 157 27.93 -8.49 0.59
N PRO A 158 27.82 -9.23 1.71
CA PRO A 158 26.71 -10.16 1.93
C PRO A 158 25.41 -9.38 2.16
N VAL A 159 24.27 -10.07 2.02
CA VAL A 159 22.93 -9.46 2.13
C VAL A 159 22.75 -8.73 3.46
N GLU A 160 23.20 -9.30 4.58
CA GLU A 160 23.13 -8.69 5.91
C GLU A 160 23.85 -7.33 5.98
N LYS A 161 25.00 -7.19 5.30
CA LYS A 161 25.71 -5.90 5.21
C LYS A 161 25.04 -4.94 4.25
N LEU A 162 24.46 -5.43 3.15
CA LEU A 162 23.67 -4.62 2.22
C LEU A 162 22.43 -4.02 2.90
N MET A 163 21.75 -4.78 3.79
CA MET A 163 20.58 -4.31 4.55
C MET A 163 20.88 -3.08 5.41
N ARG A 164 22.10 -3.00 5.95
CA ARG A 164 22.54 -1.94 6.88
C ARG A 164 23.48 -0.93 6.21
N PHE A 165 23.61 -0.99 4.88
CA PHE A 165 24.58 -0.19 4.16
C PHE A 165 24.25 1.31 4.19
N VAL A 166 25.25 2.11 4.54
CA VAL A 166 25.18 3.58 4.60
C VAL A 166 26.24 4.14 3.66
N TRP A 167 25.87 5.11 2.83
CA TRP A 167 26.80 5.81 1.94
C TRP A 167 26.59 7.30 2.06
N GLU A 168 27.67 8.05 2.32
CA GLU A 168 27.64 9.52 2.47
C GLU A 168 26.54 10.00 3.44
N GLY A 169 26.34 9.25 4.52
CA GLY A 169 25.34 9.55 5.55
C GLY A 169 23.89 9.24 5.17
N ILE A 170 23.64 8.59 4.03
CA ILE A 170 22.31 8.12 3.60
C ILE A 170 22.21 6.60 3.84
N PRO A 171 21.18 6.11 4.56
CA PRO A 171 21.01 4.70 4.86
C PRO A 171 20.38 3.94 3.68
N LEU A 172 21.10 3.87 2.55
CA LEU A 172 20.60 3.32 1.29
C LEU A 172 20.13 1.86 1.42
N GLY A 173 20.80 1.04 2.23
CA GLY A 173 20.40 -0.34 2.48
C GLY A 173 18.99 -0.45 3.06
N ALA A 174 18.73 0.30 4.14
CA ALA A 174 17.43 0.33 4.80
C ALA A 174 16.33 0.91 3.91
N LEU A 175 16.63 1.97 3.14
CA LEU A 175 15.68 2.57 2.19
C LEU A 175 15.29 1.61 1.04
N CYS A 176 16.19 0.70 0.66
CA CYS A 176 15.97 -0.25 -0.42
C CYS A 176 15.26 -1.54 0.04
N LEU A 177 15.36 -1.90 1.32
CA LEU A 177 14.91 -3.17 1.87
C LEU A 177 13.39 -3.44 1.65
N PRO A 178 12.45 -2.51 1.94
CA PRO A 178 11.03 -2.76 1.71
C PRO A 178 10.72 -3.01 0.22
N GLY A 179 11.34 -2.25 -0.68
CA GLY A 179 11.19 -2.42 -2.12
C GLY A 179 11.75 -3.74 -2.63
N LEU A 180 12.86 -4.22 -2.06
CA LEU A 180 13.46 -5.51 -2.41
C LEU A 180 12.58 -6.69 -1.97
N ARG A 181 12.14 -6.70 -0.70
CA ARG A 181 11.20 -7.70 -0.17
C ARG A 181 9.93 -7.78 -1.01
N TRP A 182 9.37 -6.61 -1.35
CA TRP A 182 8.23 -6.54 -2.25
C TRP A 182 8.54 -7.09 -3.64
N ALA A 183 9.68 -6.74 -4.24
CA ALA A 183 10.04 -7.22 -5.58
C ALA A 183 10.21 -8.75 -5.60
N LEU A 184 10.87 -9.31 -4.59
CA LEU A 184 11.17 -10.74 -4.48
C LEU A 184 10.01 -11.59 -3.93
N ARG A 185 9.00 -10.95 -3.31
CA ARG A 185 7.82 -11.60 -2.71
C ARG A 185 8.17 -12.48 -1.50
N VAL A 186 9.12 -12.01 -0.70
CA VAL A 186 9.62 -12.67 0.53
C VAL A 186 9.88 -11.62 1.61
N HIS A 187 9.89 -12.04 2.86
CA HIS A 187 10.41 -11.27 4.00
C HIS A 187 11.86 -11.67 4.29
N HIS A 188 12.12 -12.97 4.35
CA HIS A 188 13.46 -13.51 4.53
C HIS A 188 14.22 -13.48 3.20
N LEU A 189 15.31 -12.71 3.17
CA LEU A 189 16.17 -12.60 2.00
C LEU A 189 17.21 -13.73 2.03
N ASN A 190 17.32 -14.46 0.92
CA ASN A 190 18.31 -15.50 0.77
C ASN A 190 19.72 -14.93 0.56
N GLU A 191 20.74 -15.57 1.12
CA GLU A 191 22.15 -15.25 0.84
C GLU A 191 22.59 -15.89 -0.49
N ASP A 192 22.03 -15.40 -1.60
CA ASP A 192 22.33 -15.85 -2.96
C ASP A 192 22.72 -14.69 -3.89
N GLU A 193 23.32 -15.04 -5.04
CA GLU A 193 23.83 -14.03 -5.97
C GLU A 193 22.72 -13.19 -6.60
N SER A 194 21.54 -13.76 -6.84
CA SER A 194 20.43 -13.02 -7.43
C SER A 194 19.91 -11.93 -6.49
N THR A 195 19.82 -12.25 -5.19
CA THR A 195 19.42 -11.34 -4.13
C THR A 195 20.48 -10.26 -3.92
N ARG A 196 21.76 -10.63 -3.80
CA ARG A 196 22.88 -9.67 -3.69
C ARG A 196 22.93 -8.72 -4.88
N TYR A 197 22.83 -9.25 -6.11
CA TYR A 197 22.84 -8.46 -7.33
C TYR A 197 21.68 -7.45 -7.35
N LEU A 198 20.45 -7.91 -7.12
CA LEU A 198 19.28 -7.03 -7.19
C LEU A 198 19.34 -5.94 -6.10
N PHE A 199 19.77 -6.31 -4.88
CA PHE A 199 19.92 -5.35 -3.80
C PHE A 199 20.99 -4.30 -4.11
N ARG A 200 22.15 -4.71 -4.62
CA ARG A 200 23.21 -3.80 -5.10
C ARG A 200 22.69 -2.82 -6.13
N GLU A 201 21.97 -3.31 -7.15
CA GLU A 201 21.41 -2.46 -8.20
C GLU A 201 20.30 -1.52 -7.69
N PHE A 202 19.53 -1.93 -6.67
CA PHE A 202 18.59 -1.05 -5.98
C PHE A 202 19.33 0.05 -5.20
N ILE A 203 20.41 -0.27 -4.48
CA ILE A 203 21.22 0.71 -3.75
C ILE A 203 21.86 1.71 -4.72
N LEU A 204 22.44 1.25 -5.83
CA LEU A 204 22.99 2.12 -6.88
C LEU A 204 21.92 3.04 -7.49
N SER A 205 20.73 2.49 -7.72
CA SER A 205 19.59 3.25 -8.24
C SER A 205 19.08 4.29 -7.23
N ALA A 206 19.00 3.93 -5.95
CA ALA A 206 18.64 4.85 -4.87
C ALA A 206 19.67 5.97 -4.73
N TRP A 207 20.96 5.67 -4.82
CA TRP A 207 22.01 6.70 -4.82
C TRP A 207 21.87 7.67 -6.00
N ASN A 208 21.58 7.17 -7.21
CA ASN A 208 21.35 8.05 -8.34
C ASN A 208 20.09 8.94 -8.14
N VAL A 209 19.00 8.39 -7.61
CA VAL A 209 17.83 9.17 -7.20
C VAL A 209 18.22 10.22 -6.17
N ALA A 210 19.03 9.86 -5.17
CA ALA A 210 19.46 10.78 -4.12
C ALA A 210 20.18 12.00 -4.71
N ARG A 211 21.21 11.79 -5.52
CA ARG A 211 21.98 12.90 -6.13
C ARG A 211 21.12 13.80 -7.01
N LYS A 212 20.26 13.21 -7.85
CA LYS A 212 19.42 13.96 -8.80
C LYS A 212 18.31 14.72 -8.09
N PHE A 213 17.70 14.11 -7.07
CA PHE A 213 16.65 14.74 -6.29
C PHE A 213 17.21 15.84 -5.36
N ASP A 214 18.37 15.62 -4.74
CA ASP A 214 19.01 16.63 -3.89
C ASP A 214 19.35 17.90 -4.68
N ALA A 215 19.91 17.74 -5.89
CA ALA A 215 20.14 18.85 -6.81
C ALA A 215 18.85 19.57 -7.23
N LEU A 216 17.75 18.83 -7.41
CA LEU A 216 16.43 19.41 -7.69
C LEU A 216 15.93 20.25 -6.50
N LEU A 217 16.10 19.77 -5.27
CA LEU A 217 15.70 20.48 -4.05
C LEU A 217 16.45 21.81 -3.91
N ASP A 218 17.76 21.82 -4.18
CA ASP A 218 18.58 23.05 -4.15
C ASP A 218 18.04 24.11 -5.11
N GLN A 219 17.70 23.71 -6.33
CA GLN A 219 17.23 24.62 -7.38
C GLN A 219 15.80 25.10 -7.16
N THR A 220 14.96 24.22 -6.62
CA THR A 220 13.51 24.42 -6.60
C THR A 220 13.01 25.06 -5.32
N GLN A 221 13.69 24.82 -4.18
CA GLN A 221 13.24 25.26 -2.85
C GLN A 221 11.72 25.05 -2.66
N PRO A 222 11.24 23.81 -2.84
CA PRO A 222 9.81 23.55 -2.88
C PRO A 222 9.16 23.77 -1.52
N ARG A 223 7.86 24.08 -1.51
CA ARG A 223 7.12 24.19 -0.24
C ARG A 223 6.78 22.83 0.37
N ALA A 224 6.64 21.81 -0.46
CA ALA A 224 6.29 20.46 -0.06
C ALA A 224 6.67 19.44 -1.15
N VAL A 225 6.80 18.18 -0.75
CA VAL A 225 7.02 17.04 -1.65
C VAL A 225 5.86 16.07 -1.49
N LEU A 226 5.24 15.67 -2.60
CA LEU A 226 4.20 14.65 -2.64
C LEU A 226 4.73 13.40 -3.32
N VAL A 227 4.76 12.29 -2.59
CA VAL A 227 5.21 10.99 -3.10
C VAL A 227 4.14 9.92 -3.02
N PHE A 228 4.18 8.96 -3.95
CA PHE A 228 3.38 7.74 -3.84
C PHE A 228 3.97 6.83 -2.75
N ASN A 229 3.11 6.32 -1.85
CA ASN A 229 3.39 5.29 -0.85
C ASN A 229 4.46 5.67 0.20
N GLY A 230 5.68 6.00 -0.24
CA GLY A 230 6.79 6.47 0.59
C GLY A 230 7.73 5.37 1.07
N GLN A 231 7.42 4.08 0.88
CA GLN A 231 8.26 2.95 1.33
C GLN A 231 9.12 2.35 0.21
N PHE A 232 8.78 2.56 -1.06
CA PHE A 232 9.60 2.08 -2.16
C PHE A 232 10.82 2.98 -2.37
N PHE A 233 11.98 2.37 -2.61
CA PHE A 233 13.27 3.07 -2.55
C PHE A 233 13.35 4.38 -3.33
N PRO A 234 12.74 4.57 -4.53
CA PRO A 234 12.80 5.86 -5.20
C PRO A 234 12.12 6.92 -4.34
N GLU A 235 10.84 6.70 -4.00
CA GLU A 235 10.04 7.60 -3.18
C GLU A 235 10.54 7.73 -1.74
N ALA A 236 11.03 6.64 -1.14
CA ALA A 236 11.62 6.62 0.19
C ALA A 236 12.91 7.45 0.25
N THR A 237 13.75 7.39 -0.79
CA THR A 237 14.97 8.20 -0.90
C THR A 237 14.61 9.69 -1.02
N ALA A 238 13.65 10.03 -1.89
CA ALA A 238 13.19 11.41 -2.03
C ALA A 238 12.59 11.95 -0.73
N ARG A 239 11.77 11.14 -0.04
CA ARG A 239 11.21 11.45 1.27
C ARG A 239 12.30 11.67 2.32
N TYR A 240 13.29 10.78 2.40
CA TYR A 240 14.40 10.88 3.33
C TYR A 240 15.16 12.21 3.17
N LEU A 241 15.51 12.57 1.93
CA LEU A 241 16.22 13.81 1.62
C LEU A 241 15.38 15.06 1.95
N ALA A 242 14.09 15.03 1.62
CA ALA A 242 13.18 16.12 1.93
C ALA A 242 13.06 16.35 3.45
N HIS A 243 12.88 15.29 4.25
CA HIS A 243 12.86 15.40 5.70
C HIS A 243 14.18 15.89 6.29
N LYS A 244 15.33 15.43 5.75
CA LYS A 244 16.66 15.90 6.18
C LYS A 244 16.82 17.42 6.01
N ARG A 245 16.10 18.02 5.07
CA ARG A 245 16.06 19.47 4.80
C ARG A 245 14.91 20.19 5.51
N GLY A 246 14.15 19.52 6.38
CA GLY A 246 13.00 20.10 7.08
C GLY A 246 11.77 20.36 6.20
N LEU A 247 11.71 19.75 5.01
CA LEU A 247 10.58 19.89 4.10
C LEU A 247 9.42 18.98 4.51
N ARG A 248 8.19 19.48 4.33
CA ARG A 248 6.97 18.69 4.48
C ARG A 248 6.87 17.67 3.35
N VAL A 249 6.59 16.41 3.72
CA VAL A 249 6.38 15.32 2.77
C VAL A 249 4.99 14.75 2.96
N ILE A 250 4.23 14.69 1.88
CA ILE A 250 2.91 14.08 1.85
C ILE A 250 3.03 12.75 1.10
N THR A 251 2.56 11.69 1.72
CA THR A 251 2.43 10.39 1.08
C THR A 251 0.98 10.10 0.73
N HIS A 252 0.76 9.33 -0.34
CA HIS A 252 -0.58 8.92 -0.71
C HIS A 252 -0.66 7.46 -1.15
N GLU A 253 -1.83 6.86 -0.95
CA GLU A 253 -2.16 5.48 -1.33
C GLU A 253 -3.63 5.41 -1.76
N VAL A 254 -4.07 4.26 -2.27
CA VAL A 254 -5.50 4.00 -2.52
C VAL A 254 -6.31 4.06 -1.22
N GLY A 255 -7.51 4.62 -1.23
CA GLY A 255 -8.42 4.60 -0.08
C GLY A 255 -9.17 3.27 0.05
N LEU A 256 -9.94 3.11 1.13
CA LEU A 256 -10.69 1.87 1.39
C LEU A 256 -11.96 1.78 0.52
N GLN A 257 -12.55 2.93 0.16
CA GLN A 257 -13.67 3.00 -0.77
C GLN A 257 -13.20 2.91 -2.24
N PRO A 258 -14.03 2.40 -3.16
CA PRO A 258 -13.69 2.37 -4.59
C PRO A 258 -13.37 3.76 -5.16
N ALA A 259 -12.36 3.83 -6.02
CA ALA A 259 -11.93 5.07 -6.70
C ALA A 259 -11.65 6.23 -5.73
N THR A 260 -11.13 5.93 -4.54
CA THR A 260 -10.73 6.94 -3.55
C THR A 260 -9.23 6.88 -3.27
N ALA A 261 -8.69 7.98 -2.77
CA ALA A 261 -7.29 8.15 -2.39
C ALA A 261 -7.19 8.52 -0.91
N TYR A 262 -6.10 8.14 -0.27
CA TYR A 262 -5.74 8.54 1.08
C TYR A 262 -4.44 9.34 1.04
N PHE A 263 -4.41 10.49 1.71
CA PHE A 263 -3.26 11.39 1.81
C PHE A 263 -2.93 11.63 3.28
N THR A 264 -1.64 11.71 3.61
CA THR A 264 -1.17 12.01 4.96
C THR A 264 0.26 12.56 4.94
N GLU A 265 0.65 13.35 5.94
CA GLU A 265 2.06 13.68 6.18
C GLU A 265 2.86 12.51 6.76
N GLY A 266 2.17 11.51 7.31
CA GLY A 266 2.78 10.29 7.82
C GLY A 266 3.13 9.29 6.71
N GLU A 267 3.05 8.01 7.04
CA GLU A 267 3.26 6.92 6.09
C GLU A 267 1.91 6.36 5.64
N ALA A 268 1.56 6.57 4.37
CA ALA A 268 0.26 6.18 3.83
C ALA A 268 -0.02 4.67 3.96
N THR A 269 1.02 3.83 3.99
CA THR A 269 0.93 2.38 4.22
C THR A 269 0.48 2.00 5.64
N ALA A 270 0.80 2.84 6.62
CA ALA A 270 0.42 2.67 8.02
C ALA A 270 -1.01 3.17 8.32
N TYR A 271 -1.59 4.02 7.45
CA TYR A 271 -2.87 4.71 7.68
C TYR A 271 -2.97 5.35 9.07
N PRO A 272 -2.10 6.33 9.39
CA PRO A 272 -2.26 7.13 10.60
C PRO A 272 -3.54 7.96 10.52
N ILE A 273 -4.56 7.60 11.31
CA ILE A 273 -5.86 8.28 11.31
C ILE A 273 -6.09 8.92 12.68
N ALA A 274 -5.97 10.25 12.76
CA ALA A 274 -6.33 11.00 13.96
C ALA A 274 -7.85 11.14 14.04
N ILE A 275 -8.43 10.69 15.15
CA ILE A 275 -9.85 10.77 15.48
C ILE A 275 -9.91 11.62 16.75
N PRO A 276 -10.58 12.78 16.73
CA PRO A 276 -10.76 13.59 17.93
C PRO A 276 -11.39 12.78 19.05
N GLU A 277 -10.88 12.89 20.28
CA GLU A 277 -11.43 12.17 21.44
C GLU A 277 -12.90 12.48 21.68
N SER A 278 -13.31 13.72 21.35
CA SER A 278 -14.70 14.19 21.45
C SER A 278 -15.63 13.65 20.36
N PHE A 279 -15.11 12.95 19.35
CA PHE A 279 -15.93 12.45 18.25
C PHE A 279 -16.76 11.24 18.69
N GLU A 280 -18.07 11.36 18.53
CA GLU A 280 -19.04 10.27 18.66
C GLU A 280 -19.81 10.10 17.36
N MET A 281 -20.15 8.84 17.05
CA MET A 281 -20.95 8.54 15.87
C MET A 281 -22.41 8.88 16.14
N SER A 282 -23.02 9.68 15.25
CA SER A 282 -24.47 9.88 15.25
C SER A 282 -25.22 8.60 14.81
N ASP A 283 -26.53 8.58 15.00
CA ASP A 283 -27.38 7.47 14.54
C ASP A 283 -27.31 7.29 13.03
N GLU A 284 -27.27 8.39 12.26
CA GLU A 284 -27.12 8.37 10.80
C GLU A 284 -25.76 7.81 10.38
N GLN A 285 -24.69 8.19 11.09
CA GLN A 285 -23.33 7.67 10.83
C GLN A 285 -23.24 6.18 11.14
N ASN A 286 -23.88 5.73 12.22
CA ASN A 286 -23.99 4.31 12.57
C ASN A 286 -24.78 3.54 11.51
N ALA A 287 -25.95 4.02 11.11
CA ALA A 287 -26.77 3.38 10.08
C ALA A 287 -26.04 3.29 8.73
N LYS A 288 -25.29 4.33 8.35
CA LYS A 288 -24.44 4.34 7.15
C LYS A 288 -23.35 3.27 7.22
N LEU A 289 -22.69 3.13 8.37
CA LEU A 289 -21.67 2.09 8.59
C LEU A 289 -22.30 0.69 8.56
N ASP A 290 -23.46 0.49 9.17
CA ASP A 290 -24.14 -0.80 9.21
C ASP A 290 -24.56 -1.25 7.81
N ALA A 291 -25.01 -0.33 6.95
CA ALA A 291 -25.31 -0.63 5.55
C ALA A 291 -24.06 -1.09 4.77
N TYR A 292 -22.88 -0.52 5.06
CA TYR A 292 -21.62 -0.99 4.49
C TYR A 292 -21.24 -2.37 5.02
N LEU A 293 -21.30 -2.57 6.34
CA LEU A 293 -20.95 -3.82 7.00
C LEU A 293 -21.83 -4.98 6.54
N ALA A 294 -23.13 -4.76 6.36
CA ALA A 294 -24.06 -5.77 5.86
C ALA A 294 -23.61 -6.36 4.50
N LYS A 295 -23.18 -5.49 3.57
CA LYS A 295 -22.61 -5.93 2.28
C LYS A 295 -21.26 -6.60 2.45
N ARG A 296 -20.40 -6.02 3.29
CA ARG A 296 -19.04 -6.50 3.57
C ARG A 296 -19.04 -7.91 4.16
N PHE A 297 -20.00 -8.23 5.02
CA PHE A 297 -20.18 -9.54 5.67
C PHE A 297 -20.75 -10.60 4.73
N GLN A 298 -21.40 -10.19 3.64
CA GLN A 298 -21.84 -11.07 2.55
C GLN A 298 -20.76 -11.25 1.46
N GLY A 299 -19.57 -10.63 1.63
CA GLY A 299 -18.47 -10.71 0.66
C GLY A 299 -18.57 -9.71 -0.49
N ASP A 300 -19.56 -8.83 -0.47
CA ASP A 300 -19.79 -7.82 -1.52
C ASP A 300 -18.98 -6.54 -1.28
N PHE A 301 -17.66 -6.63 -1.42
CA PHE A 301 -16.76 -5.46 -1.35
C PHE A 301 -15.63 -5.54 -2.37
N THR A 302 -15.04 -4.39 -2.69
CA THR A 302 -13.86 -4.31 -3.56
C THR A 302 -12.79 -3.40 -2.96
N MET A 303 -11.51 -3.77 -3.12
CA MET A 303 -10.36 -2.91 -2.77
C MET A 303 -9.44 -2.82 -3.99
N ALA A 304 -9.04 -1.60 -4.36
CA ALA A 304 -8.26 -1.33 -5.59
C ALA A 304 -8.83 -2.02 -6.85
N GLY A 305 -10.17 -2.10 -6.94
CA GLY A 305 -10.90 -2.71 -8.06
C GLY A 305 -11.00 -4.24 -8.05
N ILE A 306 -10.61 -4.93 -6.97
CA ILE A 306 -10.70 -6.40 -6.88
C ILE A 306 -11.78 -6.79 -5.86
N LYS A 307 -12.70 -7.69 -6.26
CA LYS A 307 -13.63 -8.38 -5.37
C LYS A 307 -12.98 -9.65 -4.85
N PHE A 308 -12.80 -9.78 -3.54
CA PHE A 308 -12.07 -10.90 -2.93
C PHE A 308 -12.94 -12.15 -2.70
N TRP A 309 -14.26 -11.99 -2.59
CA TRP A 309 -15.17 -13.08 -2.19
C TRP A 309 -16.49 -13.05 -2.96
N ALA A 310 -16.47 -13.44 -4.23
CA ALA A 310 -17.70 -13.52 -5.02
C ALA A 310 -18.63 -14.66 -4.59
N ASP A 311 -18.06 -15.75 -4.03
CA ASP A 311 -18.75 -17.01 -3.72
C ASP A 311 -18.41 -17.50 -2.30
N MET A 312 -18.64 -16.64 -1.29
CA MET A 312 -18.38 -17.01 0.10
C MET A 312 -19.31 -18.15 0.51
N LYS A 313 -18.73 -19.27 0.96
CA LYS A 313 -19.47 -20.44 1.43
C LYS A 313 -19.48 -20.46 2.95
N GLY A 314 -20.60 -20.86 3.54
CA GLY A 314 -20.67 -21.10 4.98
C GLY A 314 -19.72 -22.23 5.43
N LEU A 315 -19.69 -22.49 6.73
CA LEU A 315 -18.95 -23.62 7.29
C LEU A 315 -19.61 -24.93 6.86
N ASP A 316 -18.86 -25.78 6.15
CA ASP A 316 -19.41 -27.06 5.67
C ASP A 316 -19.61 -28.09 6.79
N GLU A 317 -20.42 -29.12 6.50
CA GLU A 317 -20.74 -30.17 7.47
C GLU A 317 -19.50 -30.91 7.98
N SER A 318 -18.46 -31.04 7.16
CA SER A 318 -17.23 -31.74 7.54
C SER A 318 -16.45 -30.94 8.59
N PHE A 319 -16.37 -29.62 8.41
CA PHE A 319 -15.79 -28.70 9.38
C PHE A 319 -16.59 -28.71 10.67
N LEU A 320 -17.91 -28.58 10.60
CA LEU A 320 -18.78 -28.57 11.78
C LEU A 320 -18.69 -29.89 12.56
N LYS A 321 -18.62 -31.03 11.87
CA LYS A 321 -18.43 -32.34 12.50
C LYS A 321 -17.07 -32.44 13.20
N LYS A 322 -16.00 -31.94 12.60
CA LYS A 322 -14.67 -31.89 13.26
C LYS A 322 -14.70 -30.96 14.47
N ALA A 323 -15.25 -29.76 14.32
CA ALA A 323 -15.34 -28.75 15.37
C ALA A 323 -16.12 -29.21 16.60
N ALA A 324 -17.18 -30.02 16.41
CA ALA A 324 -17.94 -30.60 17.51
C ALA A 324 -17.13 -31.52 18.44
N GLY A 325 -15.96 -31.99 18.01
CA GLY A 325 -15.04 -32.79 18.83
C GLY A 325 -14.15 -31.98 19.78
N PHE A 326 -14.20 -30.65 19.72
CA PHE A 326 -13.34 -29.75 20.50
C PHE A 326 -14.17 -28.85 21.41
N LYS A 327 -13.57 -28.38 22.50
CA LYS A 327 -14.25 -27.49 23.47
C LYS A 327 -14.53 -26.11 22.90
N GLN A 328 -13.64 -25.62 22.04
CA GLN A 328 -13.66 -24.25 21.52
C GLN A 328 -12.92 -24.15 20.18
N ILE A 329 -13.17 -23.07 19.43
CA ILE A 329 -12.52 -22.78 18.15
C ILE A 329 -11.74 -21.46 18.28
N VAL A 330 -10.51 -21.43 17.76
CA VAL A 330 -9.63 -20.25 17.71
C VAL A 330 -9.07 -20.06 16.29
N PRO A 331 -9.61 -19.13 15.49
CA PRO A 331 -9.08 -18.80 14.18
C PRO A 331 -7.84 -17.90 14.29
N ILE A 332 -6.87 -18.20 13.44
CA ILE A 332 -5.61 -17.47 13.29
C ILE A 332 -5.58 -16.91 11.86
N PHE A 333 -5.83 -15.60 11.72
CA PHE A 333 -5.81 -14.92 10.44
C PHE A 333 -4.44 -14.29 10.17
N THR A 334 -3.87 -14.64 9.02
CA THR A 334 -2.53 -14.23 8.59
C THR A 334 -2.56 -13.11 7.55
N ASN A 335 -1.37 -12.65 7.16
CA ASN A 335 -1.13 -11.53 6.26
C ASN A 335 -0.13 -11.94 5.16
N VAL A 336 -0.02 -11.11 4.12
CA VAL A 336 1.03 -11.26 3.10
C VAL A 336 2.36 -10.70 3.65
N ILE A 337 3.36 -11.57 3.82
CA ILE A 337 4.59 -11.26 4.55
C ILE A 337 5.49 -10.17 3.92
N PHE A 338 5.39 -9.96 2.61
CA PHE A 338 6.21 -8.98 1.88
C PHE A 338 5.51 -7.63 1.63
N ASP A 339 4.28 -7.45 2.14
CA ASP A 339 3.53 -6.21 1.91
C ASP A 339 4.22 -5.00 2.57
N THR A 340 4.08 -3.81 1.97
CA THR A 340 4.69 -2.57 2.48
C THR A 340 4.10 -2.09 3.82
N SER A 341 3.01 -2.71 4.30
CA SER A 341 2.48 -2.51 5.65
C SER A 341 3.22 -3.27 6.74
N GLN A 342 3.94 -4.35 6.40
CA GLN A 342 4.59 -5.23 7.37
C GLN A 342 5.72 -4.54 8.16
N PRO A 343 6.55 -3.64 7.59
CA PRO A 343 7.53 -2.90 8.38
C PRO A 343 6.95 -2.11 9.57
N HIS A 344 5.66 -1.74 9.52
CA HIS A 344 4.99 -1.04 10.64
C HIS A 344 4.39 -2.01 11.65
N ALA A 345 4.14 -3.26 11.24
CA ALA A 345 3.46 -4.27 12.03
C ALA A 345 4.41 -4.99 13.00
N ASN A 346 5.63 -5.23 12.52
CA ASN A 346 6.68 -5.99 13.19
C ASN A 346 7.29 -5.19 14.35
N THR A 347 6.49 -5.03 15.41
CA THR A 347 6.83 -4.24 16.61
C THR A 347 6.97 -5.12 17.86
N VAL A 348 6.30 -6.27 17.88
CA VAL A 348 6.35 -7.25 18.98
C VAL A 348 7.19 -8.47 18.58
N PHE A 349 7.03 -8.94 17.33
CA PHE A 349 7.78 -10.05 16.74
C PHE A 349 8.66 -9.54 15.59
N GLU A 350 9.73 -10.27 15.24
CA GLU A 350 10.56 -9.93 14.07
C GLU A 350 9.71 -9.96 12.79
N ASP A 351 8.83 -10.96 12.67
CA ASP A 351 7.78 -11.05 11.67
C ASP A 351 6.60 -11.96 12.07
N MET A 352 5.70 -12.22 11.12
CA MET A 352 4.50 -13.03 11.34
C MET A 352 4.81 -14.52 11.54
N PHE A 353 5.86 -15.07 10.93
CA PHE A 353 6.20 -16.49 11.07
C PHE A 353 6.75 -16.81 12.45
N ASP A 354 7.50 -15.89 13.07
CA ASP A 354 7.89 -16.02 14.49
C ASP A 354 6.68 -16.09 15.42
N TRP A 355 5.66 -15.26 15.16
CA TRP A 355 4.40 -15.33 15.88
C TRP A 355 3.67 -16.66 15.66
N LEU A 356 3.67 -17.18 14.43
CA LEU A 356 3.08 -18.48 14.12
C LEU A 356 3.84 -19.63 14.79
N ASP A 357 5.16 -19.57 14.88
CA ASP A 357 5.97 -20.54 15.61
C ASP A 357 5.58 -20.55 17.10
N LEU A 358 5.44 -19.38 17.74
CA LEU A 358 4.92 -19.27 19.11
C LEU A 358 3.50 -19.84 19.23
N ALA A 359 2.60 -19.50 18.30
CA ALA A 359 1.23 -20.00 18.32
C ALA A 359 1.20 -21.53 18.21
N LEU A 360 2.07 -22.13 17.39
CA LEU A 360 2.16 -23.59 17.22
C LEU A 360 2.62 -24.31 18.50
N GLU A 361 3.50 -23.71 19.29
CA GLU A 361 3.86 -24.24 20.61
C GLU A 361 2.63 -24.34 21.52
N GLU A 362 1.81 -23.28 21.58
CA GLU A 362 0.60 -23.26 22.40
C GLU A 362 -0.49 -24.19 21.82
N ILE A 363 -0.62 -24.29 20.49
CA ILE A 363 -1.54 -25.23 19.82
C ILE A 363 -1.33 -26.67 20.31
N ARG A 364 -0.06 -27.10 20.42
CA ARG A 364 0.32 -28.45 20.87
C ARG A 364 0.00 -28.72 22.33
N LEU A 365 -0.01 -27.68 23.16
CA LEU A 365 -0.34 -27.77 24.59
C LEU A 365 -1.85 -27.79 24.84
N HIS A 366 -2.67 -27.47 23.83
CA HIS A 366 -4.12 -27.32 23.94
C HIS A 366 -4.89 -28.23 22.97
N PRO A 367 -4.75 -29.58 23.08
CA PRO A 367 -5.41 -30.54 22.18
C PRO A 367 -6.95 -30.49 22.26
N GLU A 368 -7.51 -29.90 23.31
CA GLU A 368 -8.94 -29.68 23.49
C GLU A 368 -9.52 -28.52 22.67
N THR A 369 -8.66 -27.67 22.09
CA THR A 369 -9.05 -26.49 21.30
C THR A 369 -8.79 -26.73 19.82
N LEU A 370 -9.79 -26.46 18.96
CA LEU A 370 -9.60 -26.47 17.51
C LEU A 370 -9.00 -25.13 17.04
N PHE A 371 -7.81 -25.16 16.45
CA PHE A 371 -7.18 -23.99 15.85
C PHE A 371 -7.37 -24.00 14.33
N VAL A 372 -7.74 -22.85 13.78
CA VAL A 372 -7.99 -22.70 12.33
C VAL A 372 -7.02 -21.67 11.75
N ILE A 373 -5.96 -22.15 11.10
CA ILE A 373 -4.96 -21.28 10.48
C ILE A 373 -5.42 -20.93 9.07
N ARG A 374 -5.65 -19.65 8.79
CA ARG A 374 -6.12 -19.19 7.48
C ARG A 374 -5.06 -18.33 6.79
N ALA A 375 -4.58 -18.81 5.64
CA ALA A 375 -3.69 -18.06 4.75
C ALA A 375 -4.42 -16.87 4.10
N HIS A 376 -3.69 -15.79 3.82
CA HIS A 376 -4.30 -14.62 3.20
C HIS A 376 -4.55 -14.87 1.69
N PRO A 377 -5.74 -14.54 1.13
CA PRO A 377 -6.05 -14.86 -0.27
C PRO A 377 -5.07 -14.29 -1.30
N ASP A 378 -4.56 -13.08 -1.03
CA ASP A 378 -3.58 -12.42 -1.90
C ASP A 378 -2.24 -13.17 -2.01
N GLU A 379 -1.92 -14.15 -1.14
CA GLU A 379 -0.73 -14.99 -1.29
C GLU A 379 -0.73 -15.77 -2.61
N SER A 380 -1.91 -16.12 -3.14
CA SER A 380 -2.05 -16.86 -4.40
C SER A 380 -2.35 -15.96 -5.60
N ARG A 381 -2.45 -14.64 -5.40
CA ARG A 381 -2.91 -13.71 -6.44
C ARG A 381 -1.98 -13.69 -7.63
N VAL A 382 -2.54 -13.94 -8.82
CA VAL A 382 -1.80 -13.92 -10.09
C VAL A 382 -1.00 -12.61 -10.24
N ARG A 383 0.31 -12.74 -10.52
CA ARG A 383 1.33 -11.66 -10.60
C ARG A 383 1.77 -11.01 -9.27
N LYS A 384 1.12 -11.33 -8.16
CA LYS A 384 1.51 -10.91 -6.81
C LYS A 384 1.69 -12.11 -5.85
N SER A 385 1.81 -13.32 -6.38
CA SER A 385 1.93 -14.52 -5.56
C SER A 385 3.14 -14.44 -4.63
N SER A 386 2.93 -14.85 -3.38
CA SER A 386 4.00 -14.93 -2.39
C SER A 386 4.94 -16.09 -2.73
N ARG A 387 6.24 -15.89 -2.49
CA ARG A 387 7.24 -16.98 -2.52
C ARG A 387 7.53 -17.53 -1.13
N GLU A 388 7.09 -16.81 -0.11
CA GLU A 388 7.15 -17.21 1.29
C GLU A 388 5.73 -17.20 1.83
N THR A 389 5.13 -18.38 1.97
CA THR A 389 3.68 -18.55 2.16
C THR A 389 3.37 -19.19 3.50
N VAL A 390 2.17 -18.93 4.02
CA VAL A 390 1.68 -19.61 5.23
C VAL A 390 1.51 -21.11 4.97
N GLU A 391 1.09 -21.50 3.77
CA GLU A 391 1.05 -22.91 3.34
C GLU A 391 2.44 -23.58 3.40
N GLY A 392 3.49 -22.86 2.99
CA GLY A 392 4.88 -23.32 3.10
C GLY A 392 5.32 -23.45 4.55
N TRP A 393 4.99 -22.48 5.40
CA TRP A 393 5.24 -22.55 6.84
C TRP A 393 4.54 -23.76 7.48
N VAL A 394 3.23 -23.95 7.22
CA VAL A 394 2.44 -25.10 7.72
C VAL A 394 3.10 -26.42 7.34
N SER A 395 3.47 -26.57 6.07
CA SER A 395 4.14 -27.77 5.56
C SER A 395 5.48 -28.01 6.26
N SER A 396 6.29 -26.97 6.40
CA SER A 396 7.64 -27.05 7.00
C SER A 396 7.62 -27.40 8.49
N ARG A 397 6.61 -26.91 9.22
CA ARG A 397 6.41 -27.17 10.65
C ARG A 397 5.53 -28.39 10.92
N SER A 398 4.96 -29.01 9.87
CA SER A 398 3.95 -30.06 9.95
C SER A 398 2.75 -29.68 10.83
N ALA A 399 2.34 -28.40 10.79
CA ALA A 399 1.28 -27.89 11.66
C ALA A 399 -0.09 -28.52 11.35
N ASP A 400 -0.32 -28.93 10.10
CA ASP A 400 -1.52 -29.62 9.64
C ASP A 400 -1.64 -31.08 10.12
N LYS A 401 -0.55 -31.66 10.66
CA LYS A 401 -0.56 -33.00 11.26
C LYS A 401 -1.12 -33.01 12.68
N GLU A 402 -1.19 -31.86 13.34
CA GLU A 402 -1.79 -31.75 14.66
C GLU A 402 -3.31 -32.00 14.56
N ALA A 403 -3.82 -32.96 15.35
CA ALA A 403 -5.22 -33.39 15.24
C ALA A 403 -6.22 -32.23 15.45
N ASN A 404 -5.81 -31.25 16.26
CA ASN A 404 -6.55 -30.05 16.64
C ASN A 404 -6.28 -28.84 15.73
N VAL A 405 -5.70 -29.03 14.54
CA VAL A 405 -5.51 -27.98 13.53
C VAL A 405 -6.36 -28.22 12.29
N VAL A 406 -6.86 -27.12 11.71
CA VAL A 406 -7.39 -27.03 10.35
C VAL A 406 -6.66 -25.90 9.64
N PHE A 407 -5.99 -26.22 8.53
CA PHE A 407 -5.43 -25.21 7.64
C PHE A 407 -6.42 -24.88 6.52
N ILE A 408 -6.61 -23.58 6.26
CA ILE A 408 -7.41 -23.05 5.16
C ILE A 408 -6.48 -22.28 4.24
N GLY A 409 -6.28 -22.81 3.04
CA GLY A 409 -5.41 -22.25 2.02
C GLY A 409 -5.97 -20.95 1.39
N PRO A 410 -5.13 -20.21 0.65
CA PRO A 410 -5.48 -18.87 0.14
C PRO A 410 -6.55 -18.87 -0.97
N LYS A 411 -6.92 -20.05 -1.51
CA LYS A 411 -7.95 -20.19 -2.56
C LYS A 411 -9.30 -20.65 -2.01
N GLU A 412 -9.36 -21.02 -0.75
CA GLU A 412 -10.59 -21.54 -0.14
C GLU A 412 -11.55 -20.41 0.20
N THR A 413 -12.84 -20.62 -0.08
CA THR A 413 -13.88 -19.58 0.04
C THR A 413 -14.70 -19.66 1.33
N LEU A 414 -14.23 -20.42 2.32
CA LEU A 414 -14.89 -20.58 3.63
C LEU A 414 -15.12 -19.21 4.29
N SER A 415 -16.31 -18.98 4.84
CA SER A 415 -16.69 -17.70 5.45
C SER A 415 -15.89 -17.41 6.71
N SER A 416 -15.06 -16.36 6.66
CA SER A 416 -14.32 -15.92 7.85
C SER A 416 -15.25 -15.37 8.93
N TYR A 417 -16.42 -14.83 8.55
CA TYR A 417 -17.38 -14.27 9.50
C TYR A 417 -18.15 -15.34 10.26
N GLU A 418 -18.58 -16.42 9.60
CA GLU A 418 -19.20 -17.55 10.30
C GLU A 418 -18.20 -18.23 11.24
N LEU A 419 -16.93 -18.31 10.82
CA LEU A 419 -15.86 -18.80 11.68
C LEU A 419 -15.71 -17.92 12.93
N ILE A 420 -15.63 -16.59 12.78
CA ILE A 420 -15.57 -15.64 13.90
C ILE A 420 -16.75 -15.83 14.86
N LEU A 421 -17.98 -15.93 14.35
CA LEU A 421 -19.19 -16.08 15.18
C LEU A 421 -19.21 -17.35 16.04
N LYS A 422 -18.52 -18.42 15.62
CA LYS A 422 -18.44 -19.68 16.37
C LYS A 422 -17.18 -19.81 17.22
N SER A 423 -16.32 -18.79 17.22
CA SER A 423 -15.01 -18.83 17.87
C SER A 423 -15.06 -18.26 19.27
N LYS A 424 -14.20 -18.76 20.15
CA LYS A 424 -14.03 -18.20 21.50
C LYS A 424 -13.35 -16.85 21.47
N PHE A 425 -12.28 -16.75 20.69
CA PHE A 425 -11.58 -15.50 20.38
C PHE A 425 -10.86 -15.65 19.05
N VAL A 426 -10.44 -14.53 18.47
CA VAL A 426 -9.75 -14.46 17.19
C VAL A 426 -8.31 -14.02 17.41
N MET A 427 -7.38 -14.63 16.69
CA MET A 427 -5.98 -14.23 16.66
C MET A 427 -5.63 -13.62 15.30
N VAL A 428 -4.94 -12.48 15.31
CA VAL A 428 -4.48 -11.81 14.09
C VAL A 428 -3.05 -11.29 14.27
N TYR A 429 -2.28 -11.22 13.19
CA TYR A 429 -1.02 -10.46 13.21
C TYR A 429 -1.32 -8.97 13.09
N ASN A 430 -1.62 -8.48 11.88
CA ASN A 430 -2.07 -7.11 11.65
C ASN A 430 -3.22 -7.01 10.60
N SER A 431 -3.95 -8.11 10.42
CA SER A 431 -5.03 -8.21 9.44
C SER A 431 -6.23 -7.31 9.79
N THR A 432 -6.80 -6.65 8.78
CA THR A 432 -7.99 -5.79 8.94
C THR A 432 -9.23 -6.56 9.43
N ILE A 433 -9.23 -7.89 9.28
CA ILE A 433 -10.33 -8.72 9.80
C ILE A 433 -10.43 -8.67 11.34
N GLY A 434 -9.33 -8.33 12.05
CA GLY A 434 -9.38 -8.13 13.50
C GLY A 434 -10.27 -6.94 13.90
N LEU A 435 -10.28 -5.87 13.11
CA LEU A 435 -11.19 -4.75 13.30
C LEU A 435 -12.65 -5.18 13.08
N GLU A 436 -12.91 -5.94 12.01
CA GLU A 436 -14.24 -6.46 11.67
C GLU A 436 -14.76 -7.41 12.77
N ALA A 437 -13.90 -8.30 13.30
CA ALA A 437 -14.22 -9.19 14.41
C ALA A 437 -14.57 -8.41 15.70
N SER A 438 -13.85 -7.33 15.98
CA SER A 438 -14.14 -6.45 17.14
C SER A 438 -15.49 -5.74 17.00
N ILE A 439 -15.86 -5.33 15.77
CA ILE A 439 -17.18 -4.74 15.47
C ILE A 439 -18.30 -5.76 15.69
N MET A 440 -18.04 -7.04 15.40
CA MET A 440 -18.95 -8.16 15.65
C MET A 440 -19.04 -8.55 17.13
N GLY A 441 -18.20 -7.97 18.00
CA GLY A 441 -18.18 -8.24 19.44
C GLY A 441 -17.34 -9.45 19.84
N ALA A 442 -16.44 -9.94 18.97
CA ALA A 442 -15.50 -11.01 19.32
C ALA A 442 -14.29 -10.46 20.09
N ALA A 443 -13.73 -11.26 20.99
CA ALA A 443 -12.41 -10.99 21.58
C ALA A 443 -11.34 -11.18 20.50
N VAL A 444 -10.43 -10.21 20.35
CA VAL A 444 -9.37 -10.24 19.33
C VAL A 444 -8.02 -10.04 19.99
N LEU A 445 -7.15 -11.05 19.89
CA LEU A 445 -5.74 -10.97 20.28
C LEU A 445 -4.89 -10.61 19.04
N CYS A 446 -4.34 -9.41 19.04
CA CYS A 446 -3.47 -8.89 17.99
C CYS A 446 -2.01 -9.11 18.40
N ALA A 447 -1.18 -9.59 17.46
CA ALA A 447 0.24 -9.86 17.71
C ALA A 447 1.19 -8.89 17.00
N GLY A 448 0.70 -8.13 16.02
CA GLY A 448 1.43 -7.05 15.37
C GLY A 448 0.66 -5.74 15.41
N ARG A 449 1.36 -4.62 15.23
CA ARG A 449 0.72 -3.31 15.14
C ARG A 449 -0.13 -3.25 13.88
N ALA A 450 -1.40 -2.89 14.02
CA ALA A 450 -2.33 -2.72 12.90
C ALA A 450 -2.79 -1.27 12.80
N ARG A 451 -3.44 -0.92 11.69
CA ARG A 451 -3.97 0.44 11.45
C ARG A 451 -4.89 0.92 12.57
N PHE A 452 -5.60 -0.02 13.21
CA PHE A 452 -6.57 0.23 14.27
C PHE A 452 -6.02 0.12 15.70
N THR A 453 -4.79 -0.39 15.90
CA THR A 453 -4.21 -0.57 17.25
C THR A 453 -3.70 0.74 17.87
N GLN A 454 -3.81 1.85 17.14
CA GLN A 454 -3.60 3.20 17.69
C GLN A 454 -4.76 3.67 18.59
N TYR A 455 -5.89 2.96 18.58
CA TYR A 455 -6.99 3.12 19.52
C TYR A 455 -7.26 1.78 20.22
N PRO A 456 -7.83 1.79 21.44
CA PRO A 456 -8.24 0.57 22.11
C PRO A 456 -9.43 -0.05 21.37
N THR A 457 -9.10 -0.98 20.47
CA THR A 457 -10.04 -1.69 19.58
C THR A 457 -9.89 -3.21 19.69
N VAL A 458 -8.74 -3.68 20.15
CA VAL A 458 -8.35 -5.10 20.29
C VAL A 458 -7.42 -5.24 21.50
N PHE A 459 -7.22 -6.47 21.96
CA PHE A 459 -6.14 -6.79 22.90
C PHE A 459 -4.83 -6.82 22.12
N PHE A 460 -3.94 -5.86 22.36
CA PHE A 460 -2.64 -5.78 21.71
C PHE A 460 -1.52 -5.67 22.78
N PRO A 461 -1.07 -6.80 23.34
CA PRO A 461 0.09 -6.82 24.23
C PRO A 461 1.36 -6.36 23.50
N GLN A 462 2.31 -5.77 24.22
CA GLN A 462 3.44 -5.06 23.61
C GLN A 462 4.75 -5.88 23.60
N THR A 463 4.74 -7.08 24.17
CA THR A 463 5.89 -8.00 24.19
C THR A 463 5.48 -9.43 23.85
N VAL A 464 6.45 -10.24 23.40
CA VAL A 464 6.24 -11.66 23.05
C VAL A 464 5.68 -12.44 24.25
N GLU A 465 6.25 -12.23 25.43
CA GLU A 465 5.81 -12.86 26.68
C GLU A 465 4.37 -12.49 27.04
N GLU A 466 4.00 -11.21 26.92
CA GLU A 466 2.62 -10.78 27.20
C GLU A 466 1.62 -11.33 26.18
N VAL A 467 2.00 -11.45 24.90
CA VAL A 467 1.16 -12.10 23.88
C VAL A 467 0.92 -13.57 24.25
N ARG A 468 1.98 -14.29 24.64
CA ARG A 468 1.89 -15.69 25.09
C ARG A 468 1.00 -15.82 26.32
N GLN A 469 1.20 -14.96 27.32
CA GLN A 469 0.41 -14.96 28.54
C GLN A 469 -1.06 -14.68 28.27
N LYS A 470 -1.36 -13.72 27.39
CA LYS A 470 -2.74 -13.38 27.01
C LYS A 470 -3.42 -14.49 26.24
N MET A 471 -2.69 -15.19 25.37
CA MET A 471 -3.19 -16.38 24.68
C MET A 471 -3.57 -17.47 25.68
N LYS A 472 -2.71 -17.77 26.66
CA LYS A 472 -2.99 -18.76 27.72
C LYS A 472 -4.20 -18.39 28.58
N GLU A 473 -4.29 -17.12 28.98
CA GLU A 473 -5.43 -16.57 29.70
C GLU A 473 -6.74 -16.80 28.92
N PHE A 474 -6.76 -16.46 27.63
CA PHE A 474 -7.94 -16.62 26.79
C PHE A 474 -8.30 -18.08 26.53
N LEU A 475 -7.31 -18.96 26.38
CA LEU A 475 -7.55 -20.39 26.20
C LEU A 475 -8.14 -21.04 27.45
N ALA A 476 -7.73 -20.61 28.65
CA ALA A 476 -8.19 -21.15 29.92
C ALA A 476 -9.52 -20.58 30.43
N ALA A 477 -9.85 -19.32 30.11
CA ALA A 477 -11.05 -18.65 30.65
C ALA A 477 -12.37 -19.26 30.12
N ASP A 478 -13.41 -19.36 30.94
CA ASP A 478 -14.73 -19.81 30.45
C ASP A 478 -15.37 -18.77 29.51
N ALA A 479 -15.17 -17.49 29.82
CA ALA A 479 -15.59 -16.35 29.01
C ALA A 479 -14.52 -15.27 29.06
N ILE A 480 -14.41 -14.48 27.99
CA ILE A 480 -13.46 -13.36 27.88
C ILE A 480 -14.26 -12.07 28.04
N ASP A 481 -13.91 -11.27 29.04
CA ASP A 481 -14.48 -9.94 29.20
C ASP A 481 -13.89 -8.98 28.17
N ILE A 482 -14.74 -8.40 27.33
CA ILE A 482 -14.33 -7.53 26.22
C ILE A 482 -14.67 -6.09 26.61
N PRO A 483 -13.67 -5.19 26.69
CA PRO A 483 -13.93 -3.78 26.97
C PRO A 483 -14.97 -3.19 26.01
N LEU A 484 -16.02 -2.56 26.56
CA LEU A 484 -17.13 -2.00 25.77
C LEU A 484 -16.65 -0.98 24.72
N GLU A 485 -15.55 -0.28 25.03
CA GLU A 485 -14.93 0.69 24.14
C GLU A 485 -14.34 0.06 22.87
N PHE A 486 -13.97 -1.22 22.87
CA PHE A 486 -13.34 -1.85 21.71
C PHE A 486 -14.26 -1.82 20.49
N ARG A 487 -15.50 -2.26 20.68
CA ARG A 487 -16.50 -2.24 19.60
C ARG A 487 -16.83 -0.82 19.16
N ARG A 488 -16.97 0.12 20.11
CA ARG A 488 -17.25 1.54 19.84
C ARG A 488 -16.13 2.17 19.01
N ASN A 489 -14.88 2.02 19.44
CA ASN A 489 -13.71 2.58 18.77
C ASN A 489 -13.46 1.90 17.42
N ALA A 490 -13.71 0.59 17.31
CA ALA A 490 -13.58 -0.13 16.06
C ALA A 490 -14.55 0.43 15.00
N ARG A 491 -15.78 0.74 15.39
CA ARG A 491 -16.77 1.42 14.53
C ARG A 491 -16.32 2.84 14.16
N LYS A 492 -15.89 3.65 15.12
CA LYS A 492 -15.37 5.01 14.87
C LYS A 492 -14.21 4.99 13.87
N PHE A 493 -13.25 4.10 14.09
CA PHE A 493 -12.08 3.97 13.23
C PHE A 493 -12.45 3.55 11.81
N LEU A 494 -13.28 2.51 11.66
CA LEU A 494 -13.73 2.08 10.34
C LEU A 494 -14.53 3.18 9.63
N TYR A 495 -15.38 3.91 10.35
CA TYR A 495 -16.12 5.05 9.81
C TYR A 495 -15.18 6.13 9.27
N TYR A 496 -14.16 6.52 10.04
CA TYR A 496 -13.15 7.49 9.58
C TYR A 496 -12.42 6.99 8.34
N GLN A 497 -11.96 5.74 8.37
CA GLN A 497 -11.23 5.15 7.25
C GLN A 497 -12.07 5.11 5.96
N LEU A 498 -13.37 4.83 6.08
CA LEU A 498 -14.29 4.73 4.94
C LEU A 498 -14.79 6.07 4.43
N TYR A 499 -15.06 7.03 5.31
CA TYR A 499 -15.87 8.21 4.96
C TYR A 499 -15.20 9.55 5.25
N LYS A 500 -14.12 9.57 6.03
CA LYS A 500 -13.34 10.78 6.30
C LYS A 500 -12.06 10.82 5.49
N THR A 501 -11.33 9.71 5.43
CA THR A 501 -9.99 9.67 4.83
C THR A 501 -9.99 9.16 3.38
N SER A 502 -11.08 8.55 2.93
CA SER A 502 -11.21 8.01 1.56
C SER A 502 -11.69 9.11 0.60
N LEU A 503 -10.77 9.92 0.09
CA LEU A 503 -11.07 11.07 -0.76
C LEU A 503 -11.51 10.62 -2.17
N PRO A 504 -12.76 10.90 -2.62
CA PRO A 504 -13.28 10.40 -3.87
C PRO A 504 -12.70 11.06 -5.13
N PHE A 505 -12.36 10.24 -6.12
CA PHE A 505 -12.00 10.65 -7.49
C PHE A 505 -12.85 9.92 -8.55
N GLY A 506 -13.94 9.26 -8.13
CA GLY A 506 -14.81 8.45 -8.99
C GLY A 506 -15.55 9.24 -10.08
N GLU A 507 -15.67 10.56 -9.95
CA GLU A 507 -16.20 11.44 -11.00
C GLU A 507 -15.22 11.59 -12.17
N PHE A 508 -13.93 11.42 -11.91
CA PHE A 508 -12.84 11.66 -12.88
C PHE A 508 -12.19 10.36 -13.39
N LEU A 509 -12.31 9.27 -12.63
CA LEU A 509 -11.64 8.00 -12.87
C LEU A 509 -12.61 6.83 -12.85
N GLU A 510 -12.35 5.81 -13.66
CA GLU A 510 -13.08 4.54 -13.67
C GLU A 510 -12.17 3.34 -13.93
N PRO A 511 -12.57 2.12 -13.54
CA PRO A 511 -11.80 0.92 -13.82
C PRO A 511 -11.47 0.77 -15.32
N SER A 512 -10.23 0.38 -15.62
CA SER A 512 -9.81 -0.01 -16.97
C SER A 512 -10.11 -1.49 -17.24
N VAL A 513 -9.63 -2.03 -18.38
CA VAL A 513 -9.77 -3.46 -18.72
C VAL A 513 -9.21 -4.36 -17.61
N ARG A 514 -8.13 -3.93 -16.97
CA ARG A 514 -7.65 -4.48 -15.70
C ARG A 514 -8.17 -3.57 -14.60
N THR A 515 -8.97 -4.09 -13.69
CA THR A 515 -9.63 -3.28 -12.63
C THR A 515 -8.65 -2.69 -11.61
N THR A 516 -7.44 -3.26 -11.50
CA THR A 516 -6.30 -2.69 -10.75
C THR A 516 -5.73 -1.43 -11.38
N GLN A 517 -6.12 -1.12 -12.62
CA GLN A 517 -5.77 0.07 -13.37
C GLN A 517 -7.03 0.92 -13.58
N THR A 518 -6.82 2.18 -13.88
CA THR A 518 -7.88 3.17 -14.10
C THR A 518 -7.76 3.80 -15.49
N ARG A 519 -8.81 4.49 -15.90
CA ARG A 519 -8.84 5.32 -17.10
C ARG A 519 -9.61 6.61 -16.82
N LEU A 520 -9.31 7.64 -17.60
CA LEU A 520 -9.84 8.98 -17.40
C LEU A 520 -11.28 9.07 -17.94
N LYS A 521 -12.21 9.54 -17.10
CA LYS A 521 -13.55 9.96 -17.52
C LYS A 521 -13.50 11.30 -18.26
N SER A 522 -14.60 11.66 -18.91
CA SER A 522 -14.72 13.00 -19.53
C SER A 522 -15.38 13.90 -18.50
N PHE A 523 -14.82 15.07 -18.25
CA PHE A 523 -15.28 16.04 -17.25
C PHE A 523 -14.78 17.43 -17.63
N ALA A 524 -15.41 18.47 -17.09
CA ALA A 524 -14.92 19.85 -17.24
C ALA A 524 -13.82 20.12 -16.21
N LEU A 525 -12.74 20.80 -16.61
CA LEU A 525 -11.61 21.07 -15.68
C LEU A 525 -12.03 21.85 -14.42
N ASP A 526 -13.10 22.67 -14.52
CA ASP A 526 -13.67 23.39 -13.39
C ASP A 526 -14.32 22.47 -12.35
N GLU A 527 -14.81 21.29 -12.75
CA GLU A 527 -15.36 20.28 -11.83
C GLU A 527 -14.24 19.68 -10.97
N LEU A 528 -13.06 19.45 -11.56
CA LEU A 528 -11.90 18.93 -10.83
C LEU A 528 -11.45 19.90 -9.73
N ILE A 529 -11.28 21.18 -10.06
CA ILE A 529 -10.86 22.18 -9.06
C ILE A 529 -11.91 22.40 -7.98
N LYS A 530 -13.20 22.27 -8.27
CA LYS A 530 -14.29 22.43 -7.29
C LYS A 530 -14.55 21.17 -6.45
N SER A 531 -13.95 20.04 -6.80
CA SER A 531 -14.18 18.80 -6.08
C SER A 531 -13.70 18.88 -4.63
N GLU A 532 -14.51 18.31 -3.73
CA GLU A 532 -14.25 18.30 -2.29
C GLU A 532 -12.88 17.69 -1.96
N SER A 533 -12.54 16.56 -2.60
CA SER A 533 -11.24 15.90 -2.45
C SER A 533 -10.06 16.80 -2.79
N VAL A 534 -10.15 17.57 -3.88
CA VAL A 534 -9.09 18.49 -4.30
C VAL A 534 -8.95 19.64 -3.31
N GLN A 535 -10.05 20.18 -2.79
CA GLN A 535 -10.01 21.23 -1.78
C GLN A 535 -9.36 20.72 -0.49
N VAL A 536 -9.76 19.54 -0.01
CA VAL A 536 -9.15 18.90 1.17
C VAL A 536 -7.65 18.66 0.99
N ILE A 537 -7.22 18.15 -0.17
CA ILE A 537 -5.79 17.92 -0.45
C ILE A 537 -5.02 19.25 -0.52
N LYS A 538 -5.62 20.28 -1.12
CA LYS A 538 -5.03 21.62 -1.21
C LYS A 538 -4.86 22.24 0.18
N GLU A 539 -5.91 22.27 0.99
CA GLU A 539 -5.87 22.75 2.38
C GLU A 539 -4.82 21.98 3.19
N GLY A 540 -4.78 20.65 3.05
CA GLY A 540 -3.76 19.81 3.69
C GLY A 540 -2.33 20.21 3.29
N ILE A 541 -2.04 20.34 1.99
CA ILE A 541 -0.68 20.64 1.52
C ILE A 541 -0.29 22.11 1.76
N LEU A 542 -1.19 23.07 1.57
CA LEU A 542 -0.84 24.49 1.62
C LEU A 542 -1.01 25.10 3.01
N ASP A 543 -2.04 24.69 3.74
CA ASP A 543 -2.52 25.38 4.94
C ASP A 543 -2.43 24.50 6.20
N GLY A 544 -1.94 23.26 6.08
CA GLY A 544 -1.74 22.34 7.20
C GLY A 544 -3.03 21.66 7.67
N GLY A 545 -4.02 21.50 6.78
CA GLY A 545 -5.24 20.73 7.04
C GLY A 545 -4.99 19.23 7.31
N ASP A 546 -6.02 18.53 7.79
CA ASP A 546 -5.96 17.15 8.28
C ASP A 546 -6.16 16.06 7.20
N PHE A 547 -6.41 16.47 5.95
CA PHE A 547 -6.77 15.59 4.82
C PHE A 547 -8.08 14.81 5.02
N LEU A 548 -9.02 15.34 5.80
CA LEU A 548 -10.31 14.70 6.06
C LEU A 548 -11.48 15.38 5.33
N LEU A 549 -12.43 14.57 4.85
CA LEU A 549 -13.72 15.06 4.39
C LEU A 549 -14.54 15.58 5.58
N ARG A 550 -15.23 16.70 5.37
CA ARG A 550 -16.13 17.27 6.37
C ARG A 550 -17.47 16.52 6.31
N ASP A 551 -18.18 16.45 7.43
CA ASP A 551 -19.58 15.97 7.37
C ASP A 551 -20.41 16.98 6.57
N LYS A 552 -21.32 16.47 5.74
CA LYS A 552 -22.25 17.29 4.95
C LYS A 552 -23.50 17.61 5.73
#